data_AF-A0A6C2YMR7-F1
#
_entry.id   AF-A0A6C2YMR7-F1
#
_cell.length_a   1.000
_cell.length_b   1.000
_cell.length_c   1.000
_cell.angle_alpha   90.00
_cell.angle_beta   90.00
_cell.angle_gamma   90.00
#
_symmetry.space_group_name_H-M   'P 1'
#
loop_
_entity.id
_entity.type
_entity.pdbx_description
1 polymer ?
#
loop_
_entity_poly.entity_id
_entity_poly.type
_entity_poly.pdbx_seq_one_letter_code
_entity_poly.pdbx_strand_id
1 'polypeptide(L)'
;MRRILVLIAIVAVVGVGGYLFLFKKKDLRNMLDSASGYPPATNAKEAVDLFAKAIKNRDYRQAAKYVTDPFARELDKGADAAKELGEGIDDLTSRMKNDGVITDEIQIILFSFDPFWKELTPAIVKESGSEATATFLFEGLTFRGQDRAFESWRLDLRMMRALSVDFPLPPAKITAKVVKQSDDSWKIAFPASVAQQAATSRLIDRYKDYVNPFKIVSQEIKRDPTTKENVKKRLKELLEEAAQN
;
A
#
# COMPACT_ATOMS: atom_id res chain seq x y z
N MET A 1 36.18 -2.40 -38.36
CA MET A 1 34.76 -2.00 -38.50
C MET A 1 33.87 -2.41 -37.33
N ARG A 2 33.79 -3.70 -36.94
CA ARG A 2 32.91 -4.17 -35.83
C ARG A 2 33.10 -3.42 -34.50
N ARG A 3 34.34 -3.12 -34.09
CA ARG A 3 34.64 -2.38 -32.84
C ARG A 3 34.24 -0.90 -32.88
N ILE A 4 34.30 -0.26 -34.05
CA ILE A 4 33.89 1.14 -34.24
C ILE A 4 32.36 1.26 -34.17
N LEU A 5 31.63 0.31 -34.78
CA LEU A 5 30.17 0.25 -34.67
C LEU A 5 29.70 0.06 -33.23
N VAL A 6 30.38 -0.78 -32.44
CA VAL A 6 30.08 -0.97 -31.01
C VAL A 6 30.32 0.31 -30.21
N LEU A 7 31.43 1.03 -30.46
CA LEU A 7 31.71 2.31 -29.81
C LEU A 7 30.68 3.39 -30.17
N ILE A 8 30.28 3.49 -31.44
CA ILE A 8 29.22 4.42 -31.89
C ILE A 8 27.89 4.08 -31.22
N ALA A 9 27.53 2.79 -31.14
CA ALA A 9 26.31 2.35 -30.47
C ALA A 9 26.33 2.69 -28.96
N ILE A 10 27.45 2.51 -28.27
CA ILE A 10 27.58 2.87 -26.84
C ILE A 10 27.49 4.38 -26.65
N VAL A 11 28.18 5.18 -27.46
CA VAL A 11 28.11 6.65 -27.39
C VAL A 11 26.71 7.15 -27.73
N ALA A 12 26.01 6.52 -28.66
CA ALA A 12 24.61 6.83 -28.96
C ALA A 12 23.70 6.49 -27.78
N VAL A 13 23.86 5.33 -27.14
CA VAL A 13 23.06 4.94 -25.96
C VAL A 13 23.33 5.87 -24.78
N VAL A 14 24.59 6.21 -24.52
CA VAL A 14 24.97 7.12 -23.41
C VAL A 14 24.56 8.56 -23.71
N GLY A 15 24.73 9.02 -24.96
CA GLY A 15 24.33 10.36 -25.39
C GLY A 15 22.82 10.56 -25.37
N VAL A 16 22.06 9.61 -25.93
CA VAL A 16 20.59 9.61 -25.89
C VAL A 16 20.09 9.45 -24.45
N GLY A 17 20.68 8.53 -23.67
CA GLY A 17 20.33 8.34 -22.26
C GLY A 17 20.60 9.59 -21.42
N GLY A 18 21.76 10.24 -21.61
CA GLY A 18 22.13 11.49 -20.94
C GLY A 18 21.25 12.67 -21.34
N TYR A 19 20.92 12.80 -22.63
CA TYR A 19 20.02 13.84 -23.13
C TYR A 19 18.59 13.65 -22.59
N LEU A 20 18.06 12.43 -22.62
CA LEU A 20 16.74 12.13 -22.04
C LEU A 20 16.72 12.37 -20.53
N PHE A 21 17.79 12.04 -19.82
CA PHE A 21 17.91 12.27 -18.39
C PHE A 21 17.92 13.77 -18.02
N LEU A 22 18.63 14.59 -18.80
CA LEU A 22 18.80 16.03 -18.51
C LEU A 22 17.62 16.88 -19.01
N PHE A 23 17.07 16.60 -20.19
CA PHE A 23 16.09 17.48 -20.85
C PHE A 23 14.66 16.90 -20.91
N LYS A 24 14.51 15.58 -20.77
CA LYS A 24 13.23 14.88 -20.90
C LYS A 24 12.97 13.93 -19.73
N LYS A 25 13.40 14.32 -18.51
CA LYS A 25 13.25 13.53 -17.28
C LYS A 25 11.81 13.05 -17.04
N LYS A 26 10.80 13.85 -17.43
CA LYS A 26 9.37 13.46 -17.36
C LYS A 26 9.05 12.33 -18.35
N ASP A 27 9.46 12.44 -19.61
CA ASP A 27 9.22 11.42 -20.63
C ASP A 27 9.97 10.11 -20.31
N LEU A 28 11.20 10.20 -19.77
CA LEU A 28 11.97 9.03 -19.33
C LEU A 28 11.31 8.32 -18.14
N ARG A 29 10.81 9.07 -17.15
CA ARG A 29 10.05 8.49 -16.04
C ARG A 29 8.77 7.82 -16.53
N ASN A 30 8.00 8.50 -17.38
CA ASN A 30 6.79 7.92 -17.97
C ASN A 30 7.09 6.63 -18.74
N MET A 31 8.19 6.58 -19.50
CA MET A 31 8.61 5.38 -20.23
C MET A 31 9.01 4.23 -19.30
N LEU A 32 9.77 4.51 -18.23
CA LEU A 32 10.11 3.52 -17.21
C LEU A 32 8.87 3.01 -16.47
N ASP A 33 7.94 3.90 -16.18
CA ASP A 33 6.70 3.60 -15.49
C ASP A 33 5.78 2.72 -16.35
N SER A 34 5.64 3.06 -17.64
CA SER A 34 4.96 2.21 -18.63
C SER A 34 5.60 0.82 -18.72
N ALA A 35 6.94 0.73 -18.72
CA ALA A 35 7.64 -0.55 -18.72
C ALA A 35 7.41 -1.36 -17.43
N SER A 36 7.21 -0.68 -16.28
CA SER A 36 6.84 -1.31 -15.01
C SER A 36 5.35 -1.65 -14.87
N GLY A 37 4.54 -1.34 -15.90
CA GLY A 37 3.11 -1.63 -15.93
C GLY A 37 2.24 -0.60 -15.20
N TYR A 38 2.74 0.63 -15.05
CA TYR A 38 2.09 1.79 -14.43
C TYR A 38 2.17 3.04 -15.33
N PRO A 39 1.60 3.00 -16.56
CA PRO A 39 1.59 4.17 -17.44
C PRO A 39 0.73 5.31 -16.87
N PRO A 40 0.93 6.57 -17.28
CA PRO A 40 -0.03 7.64 -17.02
C PRO A 40 -1.44 7.23 -17.48
N ALA A 41 -2.44 7.43 -16.62
CA ALA A 41 -3.82 7.05 -16.92
C ALA A 41 -4.44 7.98 -17.96
N THR A 42 -4.97 7.40 -19.04
CA THR A 42 -5.54 8.14 -20.18
C THR A 42 -7.04 8.41 -20.03
N ASN A 43 -7.72 7.66 -19.16
CA ASN A 43 -9.12 7.81 -18.81
C ASN A 43 -9.35 7.58 -17.31
N ALA A 44 -10.55 7.93 -16.82
CA ALA A 44 -10.85 7.85 -15.39
C ALA A 44 -10.84 6.41 -14.86
N LYS A 45 -11.31 5.46 -15.67
CA LYS A 45 -11.29 4.03 -15.32
C LYS A 45 -9.87 3.49 -15.14
N GLU A 46 -8.96 3.82 -16.05
CA GLU A 46 -7.55 3.44 -15.93
C GLU A 46 -6.91 3.99 -14.67
N ALA A 47 -7.17 5.24 -14.29
CA ALA A 47 -6.63 5.82 -13.06
C ALA A 47 -7.07 5.01 -11.82
N VAL A 48 -8.34 4.64 -11.79
CA VAL A 48 -8.95 3.83 -10.72
C VAL A 48 -8.37 2.42 -10.68
N ASP A 49 -8.28 1.75 -11.84
CA ASP A 49 -7.76 0.38 -11.92
C ASP A 49 -6.26 0.30 -11.58
N LEU A 50 -5.47 1.25 -12.06
CA LEU A 50 -4.03 1.32 -11.79
C LEU A 50 -3.75 1.68 -10.33
N PHE A 51 -4.56 2.57 -9.73
CA PHE A 51 -4.51 2.83 -8.30
C PHE A 51 -4.80 1.56 -7.48
N ALA A 52 -5.91 0.88 -7.76
CA ALA A 52 -6.29 -0.35 -7.07
C ALA A 52 -5.22 -1.45 -7.24
N LYS A 53 -4.66 -1.60 -8.44
CA LYS A 53 -3.54 -2.51 -8.73
C LYS A 53 -2.30 -2.15 -7.90
N ALA A 54 -1.95 -0.87 -7.81
CA ALA A 54 -0.79 -0.42 -7.02
C ALA A 54 -0.98 -0.70 -5.53
N ILE A 55 -2.14 -0.38 -4.96
CA ILE A 55 -2.48 -0.69 -3.57
C ILE A 55 -2.42 -2.21 -3.30
N LYS A 56 -3.02 -3.02 -4.18
CA LYS A 56 -2.97 -4.49 -4.08
C LYS A 56 -1.54 -5.03 -4.08
N ASN A 57 -0.62 -4.37 -4.80
CA ASN A 57 0.80 -4.74 -4.86
C ASN A 57 1.66 -4.10 -3.77
N ARG A 58 1.07 -3.37 -2.80
CA ARG A 58 1.80 -2.58 -1.79
C ARG A 58 2.75 -1.54 -2.40
N ASP A 59 2.53 -1.12 -3.65
CA ASP A 59 3.36 -0.13 -4.32
C ASP A 59 2.77 1.27 -4.18
N TYR A 60 2.95 1.83 -2.99
CA TYR A 60 2.36 3.12 -2.62
C TYR A 60 2.94 4.30 -3.41
N ARG A 61 4.18 4.20 -3.90
CA ARG A 61 4.76 5.22 -4.80
C ARG A 61 4.08 5.21 -6.17
N GLN A 62 3.77 4.03 -6.70
CA GLN A 62 2.99 3.94 -7.94
C GLN A 62 1.56 4.39 -7.70
N ALA A 63 0.95 4.03 -6.56
CA ALA A 63 -0.40 4.48 -6.21
C ALA A 63 -0.50 6.02 -6.15
N ALA A 64 0.52 6.70 -5.60
CA ALA A 64 0.59 8.16 -5.52
C ALA A 64 0.45 8.86 -6.89
N LYS A 65 0.79 8.21 -8.01
CA LYS A 65 0.69 8.80 -9.35
C LYS A 65 -0.74 8.98 -9.83
N TYR A 66 -1.65 8.15 -9.34
CA TYR A 66 -3.05 8.10 -9.78
C TYR A 66 -3.99 8.88 -8.84
N VAL A 67 -3.44 9.60 -7.86
CA VAL A 67 -4.19 10.43 -6.92
C VAL A 67 -3.68 11.86 -6.95
N THR A 68 -4.50 12.81 -6.51
CA THR A 68 -4.13 14.23 -6.45
C THR A 68 -3.10 14.52 -5.36
N ASP A 69 -2.37 15.63 -5.52
CA ASP A 69 -1.17 15.96 -4.76
C ASP A 69 -1.27 15.87 -3.23
N PRO A 70 -2.35 16.32 -2.56
CA PRO A 70 -2.41 16.24 -1.10
C PRO A 70 -2.26 14.81 -0.57
N PHE A 71 -2.97 13.86 -1.17
CA PHE A 71 -2.91 12.45 -0.79
C PHE A 71 -1.72 11.74 -1.40
N ALA A 72 -1.32 12.11 -2.63
CA ALA A 72 -0.12 11.59 -3.29
C ALA A 72 1.14 11.80 -2.43
N ARG A 73 1.28 12.96 -1.79
CA ARG A 73 2.42 13.27 -0.92
C ARG A 73 2.48 12.33 0.29
N GLU A 74 1.36 12.04 0.93
CA GLU A 74 1.35 11.13 2.09
C GLU A 74 1.65 9.70 1.69
N LEU A 75 1.09 9.22 0.56
CA LEU A 75 1.42 7.91 0.00
C LEU A 75 2.91 7.78 -0.32
N ASP A 76 3.50 8.78 -1.00
CA ASP A 76 4.92 8.76 -1.38
C ASP A 76 5.83 8.85 -0.15
N LYS A 77 5.51 9.75 0.79
CA LYS A 77 6.25 9.95 2.05
C LYS A 77 6.27 8.67 2.90
N GLY A 78 5.12 8.00 3.03
CA GLY A 78 4.97 6.77 3.81
C GLY A 78 5.32 5.49 3.06
N ALA A 79 5.69 5.55 1.77
CA ALA A 79 5.67 4.39 0.89
C ALA A 79 6.57 3.23 1.36
N ASP A 80 7.83 3.51 1.72
CA ASP A 80 8.78 2.46 2.10
C ASP A 80 8.37 1.80 3.43
N ALA A 81 7.98 2.62 4.42
CA ALA A 81 7.52 2.14 5.72
C ALA A 81 6.23 1.30 5.61
N ALA A 82 5.25 1.81 4.84
CA ALA A 82 4.00 1.11 4.60
C ALA A 82 4.21 -0.19 3.83
N LYS A 83 5.10 -0.20 2.82
CA LYS A 83 5.41 -1.40 2.05
C LYS A 83 6.02 -2.47 2.93
N GLU A 84 7.05 -2.14 3.70
CA GLU A 84 7.70 -3.13 4.57
C GLU A 84 6.73 -3.65 5.65
N LEU A 85 5.90 -2.78 6.23
CA LEU A 85 4.87 -3.19 7.20
C LEU A 85 3.83 -4.11 6.55
N GLY A 86 3.29 -3.73 5.39
CA GLY A 86 2.31 -4.51 4.63
C GLY A 86 2.85 -5.86 4.18
N GLU A 87 4.09 -5.92 3.68
CA GLU A 87 4.76 -7.18 3.30
C GLU A 87 5.02 -8.08 4.52
N GLY A 88 5.37 -7.51 5.67
CA GLY A 88 5.51 -8.24 6.93
C GLY A 88 4.19 -8.88 7.40
N ILE A 89 3.08 -8.14 7.27
CA ILE A 89 1.73 -8.64 7.55
C ILE A 89 1.38 -9.78 6.57
N ASP A 90 1.66 -9.60 5.28
CA ASP A 90 1.34 -10.58 4.24
C ASP A 90 2.13 -11.89 4.44
N ASP A 91 3.44 -11.82 4.73
CA ASP A 91 4.29 -12.99 5.03
C ASP A 91 3.81 -13.73 6.28
N LEU A 92 3.61 -13.02 7.40
CA LEU A 92 3.13 -13.63 8.63
C LEU A 92 1.75 -14.29 8.43
N THR A 93 0.82 -13.60 7.78
CA THR A 93 -0.52 -14.11 7.48
C THR A 93 -0.44 -15.37 6.62
N SER A 94 0.39 -15.36 5.57
CA SER A 94 0.58 -16.51 4.70
C SER A 94 1.10 -17.72 5.46
N ARG A 95 2.11 -17.54 6.32
CA ARG A 95 2.67 -18.65 7.13
C ARG A 95 1.66 -19.20 8.12
N MET A 96 0.97 -18.34 8.87
CA MET A 96 -0.05 -18.80 9.82
C MET A 96 -1.21 -19.53 9.14
N LYS A 97 -1.57 -19.14 7.91
CA LYS A 97 -2.56 -19.86 7.10
C LYS A 97 -2.05 -21.24 6.67
N ASN A 98 -0.82 -21.32 6.17
CA ASN A 98 -0.22 -22.57 5.72
C ASN A 98 -0.12 -23.61 6.86
N ASP A 99 0.21 -23.15 8.06
CA ASP A 99 0.38 -24.02 9.22
C ASP A 99 -0.92 -24.20 10.01
N GLY A 100 -2.02 -23.57 9.58
CA GLY A 100 -3.34 -23.68 10.21
C GLY A 100 -3.43 -23.05 11.61
N VAL A 101 -2.52 -22.14 11.95
CA VAL A 101 -2.43 -21.49 13.27
C VAL A 101 -3.03 -20.08 13.33
N ILE A 102 -3.57 -19.57 12.21
CA ILE A 102 -4.26 -18.28 12.20
C ILE A 102 -5.62 -18.34 12.93
N THR A 103 -5.95 -17.26 13.65
CA THR A 103 -7.26 -17.04 14.31
C THR A 103 -7.91 -15.77 13.79
N ASP A 104 -9.23 -15.64 13.99
CA ASP A 104 -9.98 -14.43 13.60
C ASP A 104 -9.47 -13.20 14.37
N GLU A 105 -9.13 -13.35 15.65
CA GLU A 105 -8.55 -12.28 16.47
C GLU A 105 -7.23 -11.77 15.88
N ILE A 106 -6.30 -12.67 15.53
CA ILE A 106 -5.03 -12.28 14.90
C ILE A 106 -5.29 -11.58 13.56
N GLN A 107 -6.26 -12.06 12.77
CA GLN A 107 -6.62 -11.41 11.51
C GLN A 107 -7.14 -9.99 11.73
N ILE A 108 -7.98 -9.75 12.74
CA ILE A 108 -8.45 -8.41 13.10
C ILE A 108 -7.27 -7.49 13.44
N ILE A 109 -6.35 -7.97 14.29
CA ILE A 109 -5.16 -7.19 14.68
C ILE A 109 -4.31 -6.84 13.46
N LEU A 110 -3.94 -7.83 12.64
CA LEU A 110 -3.13 -7.61 11.45
C LEU A 110 -3.81 -6.70 10.42
N PHE A 111 -5.12 -6.87 10.23
CA PHE A 111 -5.92 -6.00 9.36
C PHE A 111 -5.98 -4.55 9.86
N SER A 112 -5.93 -4.34 11.18
CA SER A 112 -5.96 -3.01 11.77
C SER A 112 -4.61 -2.30 11.61
N PHE A 113 -3.50 -3.04 11.63
CA PHE A 113 -2.15 -2.53 11.38
C PHE A 113 -1.81 -2.37 9.89
N ASP A 114 -2.63 -2.90 8.99
CA ASP A 114 -2.44 -2.72 7.57
C ASP A 114 -2.47 -1.21 7.22
N PRO A 115 -1.39 -0.64 6.66
CA PRO A 115 -1.34 0.78 6.29
C PRO A 115 -2.45 1.18 5.34
N PHE A 116 -2.79 0.28 4.40
CA PHE A 116 -3.83 0.45 3.41
C PHE A 116 -4.22 -0.93 2.87
N TRP A 117 -5.45 -1.38 3.18
CA TRP A 117 -5.98 -2.69 2.80
C TRP A 117 -5.85 -2.99 1.31
N LYS A 118 -5.37 -4.20 0.97
CA LYS A 118 -5.11 -4.65 -0.41
C LYS A 118 -6.37 -4.86 -1.25
N GLU A 119 -7.48 -5.22 -0.60
CA GLU A 119 -8.73 -5.62 -1.26
C GLU A 119 -9.60 -4.39 -1.57
N LEU A 120 -9.08 -3.59 -2.51
CA LEU A 120 -9.77 -2.43 -3.06
C LEU A 120 -10.40 -2.79 -4.40
N THR A 121 -11.72 -2.96 -4.44
CA THR A 121 -12.45 -3.31 -5.67
C THR A 121 -13.04 -2.05 -6.31
N PRO A 122 -12.61 -1.67 -7.52
CA PRO A 122 -13.24 -0.58 -8.25
C PRO A 122 -14.60 -1.05 -8.80
N ALA A 123 -15.68 -0.34 -8.45
CA ALA A 123 -17.04 -0.79 -8.76
C ALA A 123 -17.69 -0.04 -9.92
N ILE A 124 -17.62 1.30 -9.93
CA ILE A 124 -18.34 2.11 -10.91
C ILE A 124 -17.54 3.38 -11.19
N VAL A 125 -17.32 3.68 -12.46
CA VAL A 125 -16.85 5.00 -12.92
C VAL A 125 -17.94 5.60 -13.79
N LYS A 126 -18.49 6.74 -13.38
CA LYS A 126 -19.42 7.54 -14.19
C LYS A 126 -18.67 8.75 -14.72
N GLU A 127 -18.43 8.79 -16.03
CA GLU A 127 -17.74 9.89 -16.69
C GLU A 127 -18.72 10.95 -17.20
N SER A 128 -18.37 12.22 -17.07
CA SER A 128 -19.10 13.37 -17.58
C SER A 128 -18.12 14.48 -17.97
N GLY A 129 -17.67 14.48 -19.23
CA GLY A 129 -16.73 15.49 -19.73
C GLY A 129 -15.35 15.36 -19.09
N SER A 130 -14.90 16.40 -18.39
CA SER A 130 -13.58 16.45 -17.71
C SER A 130 -13.60 15.94 -16.27
N GLU A 131 -14.76 15.52 -15.77
CA GLU A 131 -14.92 14.94 -14.44
C GLU A 131 -15.52 13.55 -14.53
N ALA A 132 -15.14 12.68 -13.60
CA ALA A 132 -15.80 11.42 -13.37
C ALA A 132 -15.99 11.18 -11.88
N THR A 133 -16.88 10.27 -11.52
CA THR A 133 -17.06 9.80 -10.15
C THR A 133 -16.72 8.32 -10.09
N ALA A 134 -15.77 7.96 -9.24
CA ALA A 134 -15.37 6.60 -8.97
C ALA A 134 -15.97 6.10 -7.65
N THR A 135 -16.42 4.85 -7.64
CA THR A 135 -16.81 4.11 -6.45
C THR A 135 -15.81 3.00 -6.18
N PHE A 136 -15.30 2.96 -4.96
CA PHE A 136 -14.47 1.90 -4.42
C PHE A 136 -15.27 1.10 -3.40
N LEU A 137 -15.16 -0.22 -3.47
CA LEU A 137 -15.71 -1.15 -2.48
C LEU A 137 -14.55 -1.75 -1.70
N PHE A 138 -14.67 -1.71 -0.38
CA PHE A 138 -13.81 -2.43 0.54
C PHE A 138 -14.63 -3.54 1.15
N GLU A 139 -14.36 -4.76 0.72
CA GLU A 139 -14.96 -5.95 1.30
C GLU A 139 -14.17 -6.22 2.59
N GLY A 140 -14.78 -5.88 3.73
CA GLY A 140 -14.15 -6.12 5.02
C GLY A 140 -13.92 -7.60 5.27
N LEU A 141 -13.12 -7.92 6.29
CA LEU A 141 -12.95 -9.30 6.69
C LEU A 141 -14.27 -9.86 7.23
N THR A 142 -14.61 -11.07 6.79
CA THR A 142 -15.73 -11.84 7.33
C THR A 142 -15.20 -12.76 8.43
N PHE A 143 -15.56 -12.48 9.68
CA PHE A 143 -15.14 -13.27 10.84
C PHE A 143 -16.25 -14.21 11.30
N ARG A 144 -15.88 -15.41 11.74
CA ARG A 144 -16.82 -16.39 12.30
C ARG A 144 -16.94 -16.13 13.81
N GLY A 145 -18.07 -15.58 14.23
CA GLY A 145 -18.41 -15.43 15.65
C GLY A 145 -18.10 -14.05 16.23
N GLN A 146 -18.64 -12.99 15.61
CA GLN A 146 -18.56 -11.60 16.06
C GLN A 146 -19.06 -11.36 17.50
N ASP A 147 -19.72 -12.36 18.12
CA ASP A 147 -20.29 -12.27 19.47
C ASP A 147 -19.30 -12.63 20.60
N ARG A 148 -18.03 -12.95 20.30
CA ARG A 148 -17.02 -13.23 21.33
C ARG A 148 -16.27 -11.98 21.73
N ALA A 149 -16.19 -11.73 23.03
CA ALA A 149 -15.31 -10.71 23.58
C ALA A 149 -13.85 -11.08 23.23
N PHE A 150 -13.22 -10.26 22.39
CA PHE A 150 -11.78 -10.38 22.13
C PHE A 150 -10.99 -9.93 23.37
N GLU A 151 -9.81 -10.51 23.55
CA GLU A 151 -8.90 -10.03 24.57
C GLU A 151 -8.51 -8.58 24.23
N SER A 152 -8.29 -7.73 25.23
CA SER A 152 -7.77 -6.38 24.96
C SER A 152 -6.26 -6.45 24.70
N TRP A 153 -5.81 -5.83 23.61
CA TRP A 153 -4.39 -5.69 23.26
C TRP A 153 -3.98 -4.23 23.44
N ARG A 154 -2.86 -3.98 24.10
CA ARG A 154 -2.29 -2.64 24.29
C ARG A 154 -1.47 -2.23 23.07
N LEU A 155 -2.14 -1.63 22.09
CA LEU A 155 -1.58 -1.32 20.78
C LEU A 155 -1.49 0.19 20.54
N ASP A 156 -0.52 0.65 19.74
CA ASP A 156 -0.48 2.04 19.27
C ASP A 156 -1.48 2.24 18.12
N LEU A 157 -2.68 2.67 18.49
CA LEU A 157 -3.77 2.90 17.53
C LEU A 157 -3.45 4.01 16.51
N ARG A 158 -2.43 4.86 16.75
CA ARG A 158 -2.08 5.98 15.87
C ARG A 158 -1.39 5.53 14.58
N MET A 159 -0.89 4.29 14.53
CA MET A 159 -0.34 3.71 13.30
C MET A 159 -1.35 2.89 12.50
N MET A 160 -2.50 2.57 13.11
CA MET A 160 -3.51 1.77 12.44
C MET A 160 -3.98 2.52 11.21
N ARG A 161 -3.96 1.83 10.06
CA ARG A 161 -4.45 2.38 8.79
C ARG A 161 -3.78 3.71 8.43
N ALA A 162 -2.48 3.82 8.69
CA ALA A 162 -1.78 5.09 8.61
C ALA A 162 -1.83 5.76 7.23
N LEU A 163 -2.10 5.04 6.13
CA LEU A 163 -2.31 5.58 4.78
C LEU A 163 -3.79 5.64 4.36
N SER A 164 -4.70 5.19 5.22
CA SER A 164 -6.13 5.13 4.94
C SER A 164 -7.00 5.58 6.11
N VAL A 165 -6.51 6.46 7.00
CA VAL A 165 -7.21 6.83 8.24
C VAL A 165 -8.51 7.58 7.95
N ASP A 166 -8.53 8.35 6.86
CA ASP A 166 -9.69 9.15 6.43
C ASP A 166 -10.79 8.29 5.76
N PHE A 167 -10.51 7.02 5.48
CA PHE A 167 -11.48 6.12 4.86
C PHE A 167 -12.39 5.47 5.92
N PRO A 168 -13.66 5.17 5.61
CA PRO A 168 -14.50 4.35 6.47
C PRO A 168 -13.93 2.94 6.68
N LEU A 169 -14.20 2.34 7.84
CA LEU A 169 -13.85 0.95 8.13
C LEU A 169 -14.66 -0.02 7.26
N PRO A 170 -14.04 -1.06 6.68
CA PRO A 170 -14.72 -2.07 5.90
C PRO A 170 -15.71 -2.91 6.74
N PRO A 171 -16.81 -3.41 6.16
CA PRO A 171 -17.20 -3.22 4.76
C PRO A 171 -17.68 -1.78 4.48
N ALA A 172 -17.14 -1.17 3.42
CA ALA A 172 -17.44 0.23 3.13
C ALA A 172 -17.43 0.54 1.63
N LYS A 173 -18.16 1.61 1.29
CA LYS A 173 -18.19 2.20 -0.05
C LYS A 173 -17.61 3.61 0.02
N ILE A 174 -16.59 3.88 -0.79
CA ILE A 174 -16.00 5.20 -0.91
C ILE A 174 -16.29 5.76 -2.29
N THR A 175 -16.78 6.99 -2.33
CA THR A 175 -17.00 7.73 -3.57
C THR A 175 -15.97 8.84 -3.66
N ALA A 176 -15.27 8.93 -4.79
CA ALA A 176 -14.29 9.97 -5.04
C ALA A 176 -14.49 10.58 -6.43
N LYS A 177 -14.17 11.88 -6.54
CA LYS A 177 -14.07 12.52 -7.85
C LYS A 177 -12.80 12.03 -8.55
N VAL A 178 -12.85 11.91 -9.87
CA VAL A 178 -11.69 11.69 -10.73
C VAL A 178 -11.64 12.84 -11.69
N VAL A 179 -10.49 13.49 -11.77
CA VAL A 179 -10.31 14.76 -12.46
C VAL A 179 -9.18 14.66 -13.47
N LYS A 180 -9.43 15.20 -14.66
CA LYS A 180 -8.39 15.35 -15.68
C LYS A 180 -7.44 16.49 -15.29
N GLN A 181 -6.15 16.21 -15.24
CA GLN A 181 -5.09 17.16 -14.92
C GLN A 181 -4.69 17.98 -16.16
N SER A 182 -3.90 19.04 -15.95
CA SER A 182 -3.38 19.90 -17.03
C SER A 182 -2.41 19.19 -17.98
N ASP A 183 -1.85 18.04 -17.58
CA ASP A 183 -0.99 17.20 -18.41
C ASP A 183 -1.73 16.02 -19.05
N ASP A 184 -3.04 16.15 -19.20
CA ASP A 184 -3.97 15.16 -19.74
C ASP A 184 -4.11 13.84 -18.95
N SER A 185 -3.41 13.68 -17.83
CA SER A 185 -3.55 12.51 -16.96
C SER A 185 -4.81 12.56 -16.11
N TRP A 186 -5.44 11.40 -15.86
CA TRP A 186 -6.57 11.30 -14.93
C TRP A 186 -6.10 10.91 -13.54
N LYS A 187 -6.62 11.59 -12.51
CA LYS A 187 -6.27 11.32 -11.10
C LYS A 187 -7.49 11.34 -10.19
N ILE A 188 -7.47 10.49 -9.18
CA ILE A 188 -8.49 10.40 -8.14
C ILE A 188 -8.25 11.48 -7.09
N ALA A 189 -9.27 12.29 -6.82
CA ALA A 189 -9.22 13.34 -5.82
C ALA A 189 -9.58 12.77 -4.45
N PHE A 190 -8.57 12.32 -3.71
CA PHE A 190 -8.69 12.03 -2.28
C PHE A 190 -8.19 13.23 -1.46
N PRO A 191 -8.89 13.58 -0.36
CA PRO A 191 -8.37 14.54 0.60
C PRO A 191 -7.21 13.91 1.38
N ALA A 192 -6.38 14.76 1.99
CA ALA A 192 -5.43 14.35 3.02
C ALA A 192 -5.66 15.23 4.24
N SER A 193 -6.17 14.63 5.33
CA SER A 193 -6.39 15.35 6.58
C SER A 193 -5.10 15.54 7.40
N VAL A 194 -5.16 16.38 8.43
CA VAL A 194 -4.08 16.50 9.43
C VAL A 194 -3.88 15.18 10.18
N ALA A 195 -4.95 14.41 10.41
CA ALA A 195 -4.87 13.10 11.04
C ALA A 195 -4.09 12.10 10.15
N GLN A 196 -4.33 12.13 8.84
CA GLN A 196 -3.61 11.33 7.85
C GLN A 196 -2.11 11.66 7.82
N GLN A 197 -1.75 12.95 7.88
CA GLN A 197 -0.35 13.39 7.94
C GLN A 197 0.35 12.95 9.24
N ALA A 198 -0.35 13.06 10.38
CA ALA A 198 0.16 12.64 11.68
C ALA A 198 0.35 11.11 11.74
N ALA A 199 -0.62 10.34 11.24
CA ALA A 199 -0.55 8.89 11.18
C ALA A 199 0.58 8.42 10.24
N THR A 200 0.73 9.05 9.07
CA THR A 200 1.83 8.76 8.12
C THR A 200 3.19 9.03 8.76
N SER A 201 3.33 10.14 9.50
CA SER A 201 4.58 10.46 10.19
C SER A 201 4.88 9.46 11.30
N ARG A 202 3.87 9.10 12.10
CA ARG A 202 4.00 8.07 13.14
C ARG A 202 4.38 6.72 12.56
N LEU A 203 3.79 6.32 11.43
CA LEU A 203 4.15 5.10 10.70
C LEU A 203 5.64 5.11 10.34
N ILE A 204 6.14 6.19 9.72
CA ILE A 204 7.55 6.29 9.31
C ILE A 204 8.49 6.13 10.51
N ASP A 205 8.13 6.75 11.63
CA ASP A 205 8.96 6.74 12.84
C ASP A 205 8.99 5.35 13.52
N ARG A 206 7.92 4.56 13.39
CA ARG A 206 7.65 3.42 14.28
C ARG A 206 7.37 2.08 13.61
N TYR A 207 7.25 2.02 12.27
CA TYR A 207 6.86 0.79 11.57
C TYR A 207 7.79 -0.40 11.89
N LYS A 208 9.09 -0.16 12.11
CA LYS A 208 10.07 -1.21 12.41
C LYS A 208 9.78 -1.93 13.71
N ASP A 209 9.20 -1.23 14.70
CA ASP A 209 8.84 -1.83 15.98
C ASP A 209 7.75 -2.89 15.83
N TYR A 210 6.99 -2.84 14.73
CA TYR A 210 5.91 -3.79 14.44
C TYR A 210 6.33 -4.83 13.39
N VAL A 211 7.11 -4.43 12.38
CA VAL A 211 7.71 -5.36 11.40
C VAL A 211 8.59 -6.40 12.09
N ASN A 212 9.38 -6.00 13.09
CA ASN A 212 10.28 -6.91 13.79
C ASN A 212 9.54 -8.06 14.52
N PRO A 213 8.52 -7.79 15.36
CA PRO A 213 7.61 -8.81 15.89
C PRO A 213 7.04 -9.74 14.82
N PHE A 214 6.57 -9.20 13.69
CA PHE A 214 6.01 -10.02 12.62
C PHE A 214 7.05 -10.98 12.06
N LYS A 215 8.28 -10.50 11.81
CA LYS A 215 9.40 -11.33 11.36
C LYS A 215 9.77 -12.39 12.39
N ILE A 216 9.80 -12.07 13.68
CA ILE A 216 10.11 -13.02 14.77
C ILE A 216 9.10 -14.16 14.78
N VAL A 217 7.80 -13.85 14.91
CA VAL A 217 6.73 -14.86 14.97
C VAL A 217 6.70 -15.69 13.69
N SER A 218 6.89 -15.04 12.54
CA SER A 218 6.99 -15.69 11.23
C SER A 218 8.14 -16.72 11.16
N GLN A 219 9.28 -16.45 11.79
CA GLN A 219 10.39 -17.41 11.87
C GLN A 219 10.17 -18.50 12.91
N GLU A 220 9.57 -18.18 14.07
CA GLU A 220 9.24 -19.15 15.12
C GLU A 220 8.26 -20.21 14.59
N ILE A 221 7.18 -19.79 13.90
CA ILE A 221 6.23 -20.71 13.24
C ILE A 221 6.93 -21.64 12.26
N LYS A 222 7.86 -21.11 11.45
CA LYS A 222 8.58 -21.88 10.43
C LYS A 222 9.49 -22.97 11.03
N ARG A 223 10.05 -22.72 12.21
CA ARG A 223 11.07 -23.59 12.82
C ARG A 223 10.46 -24.65 13.73
N ASP A 224 9.43 -24.28 14.47
CA ASP A 224 8.94 -25.06 15.59
C ASP A 224 7.44 -25.33 15.47
N PRO A 225 6.98 -26.59 15.61
CA PRO A 225 5.56 -26.89 15.71
C PRO A 225 4.91 -26.08 16.84
N THR A 226 3.82 -25.39 16.53
CA THR A 226 3.17 -24.47 17.48
C THR A 226 1.64 -24.57 17.41
N THR A 227 0.96 -23.93 18.36
CA THR A 227 -0.50 -23.90 18.45
C THR A 227 -1.03 -22.48 18.20
N LYS A 228 -2.32 -22.37 17.86
CA LYS A 228 -3.01 -21.08 17.73
C LYS A 228 -2.84 -20.19 18.96
N GLU A 229 -2.95 -20.77 20.16
CA GLU A 229 -2.83 -20.04 21.42
C GLU A 229 -1.40 -19.55 21.68
N ASN A 230 -0.40 -20.37 21.38
CA ASN A 230 1.00 -19.97 21.52
C ASN A 230 1.35 -18.82 20.56
N VAL A 231 0.93 -18.90 19.29
CA VAL A 231 1.16 -17.84 18.30
C VAL A 231 0.45 -16.55 18.71
N LYS A 232 -0.81 -16.63 19.16
CA LYS A 232 -1.58 -15.48 19.64
C LYS A 232 -0.88 -14.80 20.81
N LYS A 233 -0.55 -15.55 21.86
CA LYS A 233 0.12 -15.03 23.06
C LYS A 233 1.45 -14.36 22.70
N ARG A 234 2.26 -15.05 21.88
CA ARG A 234 3.59 -14.56 21.49
C ARG A 234 3.52 -13.29 20.65
N LEU A 235 2.61 -13.25 19.67
CA LEU A 235 2.38 -12.06 18.86
C LEU A 235 1.89 -10.90 19.75
N LYS A 236 0.97 -11.16 20.67
CA LYS A 236 0.48 -10.15 21.61
C LYS A 236 1.59 -9.55 22.44
N GLU A 237 2.39 -10.38 23.11
CA GLU A 237 3.52 -9.93 23.95
C GLU A 237 4.45 -8.98 23.17
N LEU A 238 4.86 -9.38 21.96
CA LEU A 238 5.78 -8.58 21.15
C LEU A 238 5.15 -7.28 20.63
N LEU A 239 3.86 -7.28 20.28
CA LEU A 239 3.18 -6.08 19.82
C LEU A 239 2.88 -5.09 20.96
N GLU A 240 2.60 -5.59 22.16
CA GLU A 240 2.41 -4.74 23.34
C GLU A 240 3.74 -4.15 23.83
N GLU A 241 4.86 -4.87 23.68
CA GLU A 241 6.20 -4.32 23.90
C GLU A 241 6.53 -3.22 22.88
N ALA A 242 6.25 -3.47 21.59
CA ALA A 242 6.44 -2.48 20.53
C ALA A 242 5.65 -1.17 20.75
N ALA A 243 4.47 -1.27 21.36
CA ALA A 243 3.61 -0.12 21.66
C ALA A 243 4.11 0.75 22.83
N GLN A 244 4.99 0.22 23.69
CA GLN A 244 5.51 0.92 24.87
C GLN A 244 6.75 1.76 24.59
N ASN A 245 7.53 1.36 23.57
CA ASN A 245 8.72 2.09 23.15
C ASN A 245 8.38 3.44 22.55
#